data_AF-A0A7S2FGF9-F1
#
_entry.id   AF-A0A7S2FGF9-F1
#
_cell.length_a   1.000
_cell.length_b   1.000
_cell.length_c   1.000
_cell.angle_alpha   90.00
_cell.angle_beta   90.00
_cell.angle_gamma   90.00
#
_symmetry.space_group_name_H-M   'P 1'
#
loop_
_entity.id
_entity.type
_entity.pdbx_description
1 polymer ?
#
loop_
_entity_poly.entity_id
_entity_poly.type
_entity_poly.pdbx_seq_one_letter_code
_entity_poly.pdbx_strand_id
1 'polypeptide(L)'
;KGTGMVRKAEELCEEHGWFLCRQFETDANARFHASTTGPEILRDFAGKRLDYWVTGYGTGGTYAGAGKVLKVARPETKIILAEPEAAGLIASGIEQERNGRTHAVSHPAFTPHPIQGWTP
;
A
#
# COMPACT_ATOMS: atom_id res chain seq x y z
N LYS A 1 -19.22 -2.95 -0.60
CA LYS A 1 -18.41 -1.77 -0.22
C LYS A 1 -17.04 -2.25 0.26
N GLY A 2 -15.98 -1.46 0.02
CA GLY A 2 -14.60 -1.79 0.36
C GLY A 2 -14.34 -2.14 1.83
N THR A 3 -15.18 -1.79 2.80
CA THR A 3 -14.89 -2.10 4.22
C THR A 3 -15.40 -3.46 4.72
N GLY A 4 -16.17 -4.19 3.92
CA GLY A 4 -16.89 -5.39 4.41
C GLY A 4 -15.98 -6.48 4.96
N MET A 5 -14.86 -6.77 4.28
CA MET A 5 -13.92 -7.81 4.71
C MET A 5 -13.13 -7.41 5.96
N VAL A 6 -12.86 -6.11 6.18
CA VAL A 6 -12.20 -5.61 7.40
C VAL A 6 -13.11 -5.81 8.60
N ARG A 7 -14.36 -5.37 8.48
CA ARG A 7 -15.34 -5.53 9.54
C ARG A 7 -15.53 -7.00 9.89
N LYS A 8 -15.61 -7.87 8.87
CA LYS A 8 -15.73 -9.31 9.13
C LYS A 8 -14.50 -9.89 9.82
N ALA A 9 -13.29 -9.44 9.47
CA ALA A 9 -12.07 -9.86 10.14
C ALA A 9 -12.01 -9.36 11.59
N GLU A 10 -12.44 -8.13 11.86
CA GLU A 10 -12.54 -7.56 13.22
C GLU A 10 -13.53 -8.36 14.08
N GLU A 11 -14.75 -8.61 13.57
CA GLU A 11 -15.77 -9.44 14.24
C GLU A 11 -15.22 -10.82 14.64
N LEU A 12 -14.56 -11.52 13.71
CA LEU A 12 -14.03 -12.86 13.97
C LEU A 12 -12.87 -12.84 14.99
N CYS A 13 -12.05 -11.79 14.99
CA CYS A 13 -10.99 -11.65 15.98
C CYS A 13 -11.54 -11.35 17.37
N GLU A 14 -12.61 -10.55 17.47
CA GLU A 14 -13.31 -10.30 18.73
C GLU A 14 -13.99 -11.56 19.28
N GLU A 15 -14.65 -12.35 18.41
CA GLU A 15 -15.34 -13.59 18.79
C GLU A 15 -14.39 -14.67 19.31
N HIS A 16 -13.22 -14.81 18.66
CA HIS A 16 -12.32 -15.94 18.90
C HIS A 16 -11.01 -15.57 19.63
N GLY A 17 -10.80 -14.27 19.92
CA GLY A 17 -9.55 -13.79 20.51
C GLY A 17 -8.33 -13.92 19.58
N TRP A 18 -8.55 -13.86 18.26
CA TRP A 18 -7.46 -13.97 17.28
C TRP A 18 -6.67 -12.67 17.14
N PHE A 19 -5.42 -12.81 16.70
CA PHE A 19 -4.57 -11.67 16.38
C PHE A 19 -4.92 -11.09 15.00
N LEU A 20 -5.36 -9.82 14.97
CA LEU A 20 -5.58 -9.09 13.72
C LEU A 20 -4.32 -8.33 13.30
N CYS A 21 -3.72 -8.73 12.17
CA CYS A 21 -2.45 -8.17 11.70
C CYS A 21 -2.49 -6.69 11.31
N ARG A 22 -3.68 -6.12 11.01
CA ARG A 22 -3.88 -4.71 10.65
C ARG A 22 -2.93 -4.20 9.54
N GLN A 23 -2.95 -4.88 8.39
CA GLN A 23 -2.02 -4.66 7.28
C GLN A 23 -2.08 -3.26 6.64
N PHE A 24 -3.17 -2.51 6.81
CA PHE A 24 -3.33 -1.14 6.30
C PHE A 24 -2.89 -0.08 7.31
N GLU A 25 -2.75 -0.46 8.58
CA GLU A 25 -2.55 0.48 9.69
C GLU A 25 -1.17 0.36 10.34
N THR A 26 -0.54 -0.82 10.28
CA THR A 26 0.75 -1.10 10.93
C THR A 26 1.94 -0.56 10.13
N ASP A 27 2.87 0.08 10.83
CA ASP A 27 4.14 0.53 10.24
C ASP A 27 5.06 -0.65 9.88
N ALA A 28 4.82 -1.84 10.46
CA ALA A 28 5.62 -3.03 10.20
C ALA A 28 5.64 -3.41 8.72
N ASN A 29 4.52 -3.22 8.02
CA ASN A 29 4.37 -3.49 6.59
C ASN A 29 5.40 -2.69 5.76
N ALA A 30 5.36 -1.35 5.84
CA ALA A 30 6.30 -0.50 5.12
C ALA A 30 7.75 -0.66 5.62
N ARG A 31 7.96 -0.87 6.93
CA ARG A 31 9.30 -1.08 7.51
C ARG A 31 9.98 -2.32 6.94
N PHE A 32 9.23 -3.39 6.69
CA PHE A 32 9.80 -4.59 6.12
C PHE A 32 10.29 -4.33 4.69
N HIS A 33 9.48 -3.69 3.84
CA HIS A 33 9.91 -3.28 2.50
C HIS A 33 11.09 -2.29 2.49
N ALA A 34 11.18 -1.41 3.48
CA ALA A 34 12.33 -0.51 3.62
C ALA A 34 13.63 -1.24 4.05
N SER A 35 13.52 -2.36 4.77
CA SER A 35 14.70 -3.13 5.23
C SER A 35 15.08 -4.28 4.30
N THR A 36 14.18 -4.67 3.38
CA THR A 36 14.39 -5.81 2.46
C THR A 36 14.25 -5.38 1.01
N THR A 37 13.02 -5.18 0.53
CA THR A 37 12.71 -4.91 -0.89
C THR A 37 13.46 -3.72 -1.49
N GLY A 38 13.52 -2.58 -0.78
CA GLY A 38 14.28 -1.41 -1.23
C GLY A 38 15.78 -1.71 -1.37
N PRO A 39 16.45 -2.21 -0.30
CA PRO A 39 17.84 -2.64 -0.36
C PRO A 39 18.16 -3.74 -1.39
N GLU A 40 17.25 -4.68 -1.64
CA GLU A 40 17.38 -5.70 -2.68
C GLU A 40 17.45 -5.06 -4.07
N ILE A 41 16.50 -4.17 -4.41
CA ILE A 41 16.51 -3.43 -5.67
C ILE A 41 17.79 -2.63 -5.83
N LEU A 42 18.23 -1.92 -4.78
CA LEU A 42 19.47 -1.13 -4.84
C LEU A 42 20.71 -1.99 -5.10
N ARG A 43 20.77 -3.18 -4.50
CA ARG A 43 21.89 -4.11 -4.66
C ARG A 43 21.95 -4.65 -6.09
N ASP A 44 20.82 -5.03 -6.66
CA ASP A 44 20.75 -5.58 -8.02
C ASP A 44 21.10 -4.55 -9.11
N PHE A 45 20.82 -3.28 -8.82
CA PHE A 45 21.14 -2.12 -9.66
C PHE A 45 22.42 -1.38 -9.23
N ALA A 46 23.24 -1.96 -8.35
CA ALA A 46 24.52 -1.37 -7.97
C ALA A 46 25.42 -1.19 -9.21
N GLY A 47 25.90 0.05 -9.43
CA GLY A 47 26.68 0.40 -10.62
C GLY A 47 25.88 0.44 -11.93
N LYS A 48 24.57 0.20 -11.90
CA LYS A 48 23.67 0.25 -13.06
C LYS A 48 22.70 1.42 -12.93
N ARG A 49 22.22 1.91 -14.07
CA ARG A 49 21.20 2.96 -14.11
C ARG A 49 19.81 2.38 -13.81
N LEU A 50 19.02 3.09 -13.02
CA LEU A 50 17.60 2.79 -12.76
C LEU A 50 16.79 4.09 -12.93
N ASP A 51 16.11 4.23 -14.06
CA ASP A 51 15.38 5.47 -14.39
C ASP A 51 13.97 5.51 -13.79
N TYR A 52 13.27 4.38 -13.82
CA TYR A 52 11.88 4.28 -13.40
C TYR A 52 11.69 3.04 -12.54
N TRP A 53 11.00 3.20 -11.41
CA TRP A 53 10.50 2.09 -10.62
C TRP A 53 8.98 2.19 -10.54
N VAL A 54 8.28 1.15 -11.03
CA VAL A 54 6.83 1.13 -11.17
C VAL A 54 6.26 0.11 -10.19
N THR A 55 5.24 0.51 -9.42
CA THR A 55 4.52 -0.40 -8.51
C THR A 55 3.04 -0.06 -8.49
N GLY A 56 2.18 -1.08 -8.35
CA GLY A 56 0.81 -0.87 -7.88
C GLY A 56 0.77 -0.68 -6.36
N TYR A 57 -0.43 -0.61 -5.79
CA TYR A 57 -0.63 -0.68 -4.35
C TYR A 57 -1.92 -1.39 -3.97
N GLY A 58 -1.91 -2.05 -2.81
CA GLY A 58 -3.11 -2.37 -2.05
C GLY A 58 -3.03 -1.70 -0.67
N THR A 59 -2.21 -2.27 0.22
CA THR A 59 -1.89 -1.65 1.52
C THR A 59 -0.99 -0.42 1.44
N GLY A 60 -0.32 -0.22 0.30
CA GLY A 60 0.69 0.84 0.11
C GLY A 60 2.06 0.54 0.71
N GLY A 61 2.26 -0.59 1.40
CA GLY A 61 3.50 -0.93 2.09
C GLY A 61 4.74 -0.96 1.18
N THR A 62 4.62 -1.57 0.00
CA THR A 62 5.71 -1.63 -1.00
C THR A 62 6.13 -0.23 -1.45
N TYR A 63 5.17 0.60 -1.88
CA TYR A 63 5.42 1.97 -2.31
C TYR A 63 6.03 2.81 -1.19
N ALA A 64 5.44 2.78 0.01
CA ALA A 64 5.89 3.58 1.13
C ALA A 64 7.28 3.16 1.66
N GLY A 65 7.55 1.85 1.73
CA GLY A 65 8.79 1.30 2.25
C GLY A 65 9.93 1.35 1.25
N ALA A 66 9.81 0.59 0.15
CA ALA A 66 10.86 0.49 -0.86
C ALA A 66 11.04 1.82 -1.60
N GLY A 67 9.95 2.52 -1.93
CA GLY A 67 10.02 3.82 -2.59
C GLY A 67 10.74 4.88 -1.76
N LYS A 68 10.57 4.90 -0.43
CA LYS A 68 11.34 5.82 0.44
C LYS A 68 12.83 5.54 0.40
N VAL A 69 13.24 4.27 0.41
CA VAL A 69 14.65 3.86 0.33
C VAL A 69 15.24 4.24 -1.03
N LEU A 70 14.53 3.94 -2.12
CA LEU A 70 14.95 4.30 -3.48
C LEU A 70 15.10 5.81 -3.63
N LYS A 71 14.13 6.60 -3.16
CA LYS A 71 14.16 8.07 -3.26
C LYS A 71 15.35 8.69 -2.52
N VAL A 72 15.77 8.11 -1.39
CA VAL A 72 16.93 8.60 -0.62
C VAL A 72 18.24 8.21 -1.31
N ALA A 73 18.37 6.97 -1.76
CA ALA A 73 19.62 6.47 -2.33
C ALA A 73 19.83 6.87 -3.80
N ARG A 74 18.75 7.05 -4.56
CA ARG A 74 18.71 7.32 -6.00
C ARG A 74 17.64 8.38 -6.32
N PRO A 75 17.87 9.66 -5.96
CA PRO A 75 16.87 10.72 -6.15
C PRO A 75 16.51 10.97 -7.62
N GLU A 76 17.33 10.50 -8.57
CA GLU A 76 17.08 10.55 -10.00
C GLU A 76 16.06 9.52 -10.49
N THR A 77 15.86 8.41 -9.75
CA THR A 77 14.90 7.37 -10.09
C THR A 77 13.48 7.91 -9.90
N LYS A 78 12.68 7.88 -10.98
CA LYS A 78 11.26 8.25 -10.94
C LYS A 78 10.44 7.09 -10.39
N ILE A 79 9.71 7.34 -9.32
CA ILE A 79 8.81 6.37 -8.70
C ILE A 79 7.42 6.57 -9.27
N ILE A 80 6.86 5.55 -9.92
CA ILE A 80 5.58 5.57 -10.60
C ILE A 80 4.61 4.66 -9.85
N LEU A 81 3.52 5.24 -9.35
CA LEU A 81 2.43 4.50 -8.72
C LEU A 81 1.35 4.21 -9.77
N ALA A 82 1.03 2.95 -9.98
CA ALA A 82 0.03 2.51 -10.95
C ALA A 82 -1.30 2.21 -10.25
N GLU A 83 -2.39 2.67 -10.86
CA GLU A 83 -3.76 2.46 -10.40
C GLU A 83 -4.62 1.86 -11.51
N PRO A 84 -5.63 1.06 -11.16
CA PRO A 84 -6.68 0.68 -12.08
C PRO A 84 -7.54 1.88 -12.40
N GLU A 85 -7.86 2.06 -13.67
CA GLU A 85 -8.68 3.17 -14.15
C GLU A 85 -10.04 3.26 -13.42
N ALA A 86 -10.68 2.12 -13.15
CA ALA A 86 -11.96 2.06 -12.46
C ALA A 86 -11.89 2.23 -10.92
N ALA A 87 -10.68 2.26 -10.34
CA ALA A 87 -10.45 2.31 -8.90
C ALA A 87 -9.22 3.17 -8.53
N GLY A 88 -9.07 4.32 -9.18
CA GLY A 88 -7.97 5.27 -8.90
C GLY A 88 -8.24 6.12 -7.65
N LEU A 89 -8.01 5.57 -6.46
CA LEU A 89 -8.25 6.29 -5.21
C LEU A 89 -7.32 7.52 -5.10
N ILE A 90 -6.03 7.37 -5.36
CA ILE A 90 -5.07 8.48 -5.31
C ILE A 90 -5.29 9.43 -6.49
N ALA A 91 -5.47 8.90 -7.70
CA ALA A 91 -5.75 9.68 -8.90
C ALA A 91 -7.03 10.53 -8.79
N SER A 92 -8.04 10.09 -8.03
CA SER A 92 -9.28 10.86 -7.82
C SER A 92 -9.07 12.17 -7.06
N GLY A 93 -7.95 12.32 -6.33
CA GLY A 93 -7.67 13.50 -5.50
C GLY A 93 -8.59 13.64 -4.28
N ILE A 94 -9.38 12.62 -3.95
CA ILE A 94 -10.25 12.60 -2.79
C ILE A 94 -9.48 12.02 -1.61
N GLU A 95 -9.54 12.66 -0.45
CA GLU A 95 -8.93 12.12 0.77
C GLU A 95 -9.80 11.01 1.37
N GLN A 96 -9.15 9.94 1.82
CA GLN A 96 -9.81 8.88 2.55
C GLN A 96 -10.20 9.35 3.95
N GLU A 97 -11.48 9.24 4.31
CA GLU A 97 -11.95 9.49 5.66
C GLU A 97 -11.42 8.41 6.63
N ARG A 98 -10.87 8.83 7.77
CA ARG A 98 -10.21 7.94 8.74
C ARG A 98 -10.82 8.06 10.13
N ASN A 99 -10.86 6.93 10.84
CA ASN A 99 -11.07 6.87 12.28
C ASN A 99 -9.76 6.44 12.95
N GLY A 100 -8.98 7.41 13.43
CA GLY A 100 -7.62 7.17 13.90
C GLY A 100 -6.73 6.61 12.78
N ARG A 101 -6.15 5.42 12.98
CA ARG A 101 -5.28 4.78 11.99
C ARG A 101 -6.05 3.96 10.95
N THR A 102 -7.35 3.68 11.14
CA THR A 102 -8.16 2.90 10.21
C THR A 102 -9.04 3.78 9.32
N HIS A 103 -9.59 3.21 8.25
CA HIS A 103 -10.54 3.86 7.36
C HIS A 103 -11.94 3.89 8.01
N ALA A 104 -12.62 5.04 7.97
CA ALA A 104 -13.96 5.17 8.56
C ALA A 104 -15.05 4.59 7.64
N VAL A 105 -14.92 4.87 6.34
CA VAL A 105 -15.84 4.44 5.29
C VAL A 105 -15.06 3.93 4.08
N SER A 106 -15.73 3.29 3.13
CA SER A 106 -15.06 2.93 1.86
C SER A 106 -14.73 4.17 1.07
N HIS A 107 -13.58 4.18 0.40
CA HIS A 107 -13.23 5.27 -0.50
C HIS A 107 -14.31 5.43 -1.59
N PRO A 108 -14.78 6.65 -1.91
CA PRO A 108 -15.83 6.85 -2.91
C PRO A 108 -15.40 6.46 -4.33
N ALA A 109 -14.11 6.56 -4.63
CA ALA A 109 -13.54 6.12 -5.92
C ALA A 109 -13.22 4.61 -5.97
N PHE A 110 -13.43 3.86 -4.90
CA PHE A 110 -13.19 2.41 -4.92
C PHE A 110 -14.32 1.68 -5.66
N THR A 111 -13.93 0.87 -6.63
CA THR A 111 -14.82 -0.10 -7.30
C THR A 111 -14.19 -1.49 -7.20
N PRO A 112 -14.95 -2.57 -6.89
CA PRO A 112 -14.41 -3.92 -6.94
C PRO A 112 -13.94 -4.27 -8.35
N HIS A 113 -12.72 -4.81 -8.50
CA HIS A 113 -12.22 -5.22 -9.81
C HIS A 113 -11.07 -6.25 -9.68
N PRO A 114 -10.72 -6.99 -10.76
CA PRO A 114 -9.80 -8.12 -10.67
C PRO A 114 -8.31 -7.78 -10.49
N ILE A 115 -7.90 -6.52 -10.70
CA ILE A 115 -6.47 -6.16 -10.90
C ILE A 115 -5.76 -5.75 -9.59
N GLN A 116 -6.40 -4.96 -8.72
CA GLN A 116 -5.84 -4.43 -7.47
C GLN A 116 -6.37 -5.22 -6.27
N GLY A 117 -7.27 -6.17 -6.52
CA GLY A 117 -7.99 -6.89 -5.48
C GLY A 117 -8.80 -5.92 -4.63
N TRP A 118 -8.50 -5.89 -3.34
CA TRP A 118 -9.31 -5.23 -2.34
C TRP A 118 -8.48 -4.20 -1.56
N THR A 119 -8.88 -2.93 -1.65
CA THR A 119 -8.29 -1.78 -0.95
C THR A 119 -9.44 -0.90 -0.45
N PRO A 120 -9.68 -0.82 0.87
CA PRO A 120 -10.89 -0.22 1.45
C PRO A 120 -10.98 1.30 1.27
#